data_AF-A0A2V1CF39-F1
#
_entry.id   AF-A0A2V1CF39-F1
#
_cell.length_a   1.000
_cell.length_b   1.000
_cell.length_c   1.000
_cell.angle_alpha   90.00
_cell.angle_beta   90.00
_cell.angle_gamma   90.00
#
_symmetry.space_group_name_H-M   'P 1'
#
loop_
_entity.id
_entity.type
_entity.pdbx_description
1 polymer ?
#
loop_
_entity_poly.entity_id
_entity_poly.type
_entity_poly.pdbx_seq_one_letter_code
_entity_poly.pdbx_strand_id
1 'polypeptide(L)'
;MHDSNSVTRFKYPIPLCDGLETPLLSHRDTLLCCRTHQAAFQLDGRVDFAVGAHHNNVILRSISGAWAGILTLHHNPRKHLISWDLSKDEAAQIPSACQLVAISTGYAIEGEGACDMDEWDYTERPRASKGSKYEFYNMLWVEWKDGIAYRKGCGRVMKKAWEEEEREWIDLVLG
;
A
#
# COMPACT_ATOMS: atom_id res chain seq x y z
N MET A 1 3.47 1.63 -43.28
CA MET A 1 2.09 2.18 -43.39
C MET A 1 1.21 1.33 -42.50
N HIS A 2 0.47 1.95 -41.59
CA HIS A 2 -0.50 1.23 -40.75
C HIS A 2 -1.89 1.59 -41.27
N ASP A 3 -2.62 0.62 -41.80
CA ASP A 3 -3.97 0.84 -42.30
C ASP A 3 -4.94 0.85 -41.11
N SER A 4 -5.81 1.85 -41.08
CA SER A 4 -6.88 1.97 -40.08
C SER A 4 -7.95 0.92 -40.35
N ASN A 5 -8.32 0.14 -39.33
CA ASN A 5 -9.39 -0.85 -39.43
C ASN A 5 -10.69 -0.25 -38.87
N SER A 6 -11.55 0.23 -39.76
CA SER A 6 -12.85 0.85 -39.45
C SER A 6 -13.91 -0.12 -38.92
N VAL A 7 -13.64 -1.43 -38.91
CA VAL A 7 -14.61 -2.46 -38.53
C VAL A 7 -14.51 -2.85 -37.06
N THR A 8 -13.44 -2.46 -36.36
CA THR A 8 -13.24 -2.80 -34.95
C THR A 8 -14.22 -2.02 -34.05
N ARG A 9 -15.19 -2.73 -33.47
CA ARG A 9 -16.07 -2.18 -32.43
C ARG A 9 -15.43 -2.39 -31.06
N PHE A 10 -15.07 -1.30 -30.39
CA PHE A 10 -14.65 -1.35 -29.00
C PHE A 10 -15.83 -1.73 -28.11
N LYS A 11 -15.58 -2.59 -27.12
CA LYS A 11 -16.60 -3.11 -26.19
C LYS A 11 -17.19 -2.02 -25.29
N TYR A 12 -16.51 -0.87 -25.21
CA TYR A 12 -16.93 0.33 -24.53
C TYR A 12 -16.85 1.50 -25.51
N PRO A 13 -17.82 2.42 -25.52
CA PRO A 13 -17.73 3.62 -26.35
C PRO A 13 -16.50 4.42 -25.90
N ILE A 14 -15.51 4.53 -26.78
CA ILE A 14 -14.41 5.47 -26.60
C ILE A 14 -14.95 6.82 -27.06
N PRO A 15 -15.14 7.80 -26.17
CA PRO A 15 -15.52 9.13 -26.61
C PRO A 15 -14.38 9.67 -27.48
N LEU A 16 -14.66 9.82 -28.78
CA LEU A 16 -13.77 10.48 -29.70
C LEU A 16 -14.00 11.98 -29.52
N CYS A 17 -12.92 12.74 -29.33
CA CYS A 17 -13.02 14.20 -29.31
C CYS A 17 -13.49 14.68 -30.70
N ASP A 18 -14.68 15.28 -30.78
CA ASP A 18 -15.07 16.08 -31.93
C ASP A 18 -14.14 17.29 -31.94
N GLY A 19 -13.32 17.44 -32.97
CA GLY A 19 -12.21 18.40 -33.07
C GLY A 19 -12.59 19.89 -33.06
N LEU A 20 -13.75 20.25 -32.52
CA LEU A 20 -14.27 21.61 -32.37
C LEU A 20 -14.04 22.18 -30.97
N GLU A 21 -13.70 21.35 -29.99
CA GLU A 21 -13.31 21.81 -28.66
C GLU A 21 -11.82 21.51 -28.44
N THR A 22 -10.99 22.56 -28.37
CA THR A 22 -9.68 22.43 -27.74
C THR A 22 -9.91 21.91 -26.32
N PRO A 23 -9.42 20.72 -25.95
CA PRO A 23 -9.56 20.25 -24.59
C PRO A 23 -8.94 21.31 -23.70
N LEU A 24 -9.74 21.84 -22.77
CA LEU A 24 -9.20 22.65 -21.69
C LEU A 24 -8.16 21.75 -21.03
N LEU A 25 -6.88 22.09 -21.21
CA LEU A 25 -5.83 21.57 -20.37
C LEU A 25 -6.20 22.03 -18.97
N SER A 26 -6.91 21.18 -18.21
CA SER A 26 -7.08 21.43 -16.80
C SER A 26 -5.69 21.68 -16.27
N HIS A 27 -5.54 22.73 -15.46
CA HIS A 27 -4.31 22.99 -14.75
C HIS A 27 -3.82 21.63 -14.20
N ARG A 28 -2.65 21.17 -14.66
CA ARG A 28 -2.13 19.87 -14.27
C ARG A 28 -1.67 20.01 -12.84
N ASP A 29 -2.60 19.94 -11.91
CA ASP A 29 -2.27 19.75 -10.51
C ASP A 29 -1.48 18.45 -10.46
N THR A 30 -0.20 18.56 -10.08
CA THR A 30 0.72 17.42 -9.97
C THR A 30 0.39 16.53 -8.77
N LEU A 31 -0.62 16.93 -7.99
CA LEU A 31 -1.04 16.30 -6.75
C LEU A 31 -2.26 15.41 -7.00
N LEU A 32 -2.24 14.21 -6.42
CA LEU A 32 -3.36 13.29 -6.47
C LEU A 32 -4.29 13.57 -5.30
N CYS A 33 -5.54 13.93 -5.59
CA CYS A 33 -6.55 14.21 -4.58
C CYS A 33 -7.61 13.09 -4.52
N CYS A 34 -7.94 12.60 -3.33
CA CYS A 34 -9.07 11.68 -3.14
C CYS A 34 -9.64 11.76 -1.72
N ARG A 35 -10.84 11.23 -1.51
CA ARG A 35 -11.40 11.04 -0.18
C ARG A 35 -11.25 9.59 0.24
N THR A 36 -10.64 9.33 1.40
CA THR A 36 -10.38 7.97 1.88
C THR A 36 -10.42 7.87 3.41
N HIS A 37 -10.28 6.65 3.94
CA HIS A 37 -10.15 6.41 5.36
C HIS A 37 -8.68 6.41 5.81
N GLN A 38 -8.44 6.99 6.98
CA GLN A 38 -7.18 6.96 7.70
C GLN A 38 -7.35 6.24 9.04
N ALA A 39 -6.30 5.54 9.49
CA ALA A 39 -6.18 5.03 10.86
C ALA A 39 -4.71 4.86 11.27
N ALA A 40 -4.49 4.84 12.58
CA ALA A 40 -3.17 4.67 13.18
C ALA A 40 -2.85 3.18 13.43
N PHE A 41 -1.62 2.78 13.11
CA PHE A 41 -1.11 1.42 13.36
C PHE A 41 0.26 1.49 14.00
N GLN A 42 0.64 0.45 14.73
CA GLN A 42 1.97 0.32 15.31
C GLN A 42 2.94 -0.32 14.31
N LEU A 43 4.13 0.25 14.19
CA LEU A 43 5.23 -0.37 13.48
C LEU A 43 5.98 -1.29 14.45
N ASP A 44 6.06 -2.56 14.09
CA ASP A 44 6.87 -3.56 14.79
C ASP A 44 7.98 -4.06 13.86
N GLY A 45 8.98 -4.72 14.44
CA GLY A 45 10.29 -5.07 13.86
C GLY A 45 10.35 -5.42 12.37
N ARG A 46 11.56 -5.34 11.81
CA ARG A 46 11.80 -5.70 10.41
C ARG A 46 11.71 -7.20 10.19
N VAL A 47 11.15 -7.58 9.04
CA VAL A 47 11.09 -8.98 8.62
C VAL A 47 11.79 -9.11 7.28
N ASP A 48 12.79 -9.97 7.24
CA ASP A 48 13.42 -10.39 6.01
C ASP A 48 12.71 -11.65 5.50
N PHE A 49 12.06 -11.55 4.35
CA PHE A 49 11.44 -12.72 3.71
C PHE A 49 12.50 -13.50 2.94
N ALA A 50 12.52 -14.82 3.14
CA ALA A 50 13.43 -15.70 2.42
C ALA A 50 12.89 -15.93 1.00
N VAL A 51 13.29 -15.09 0.04
CA VAL A 51 13.62 -15.38 -1.37
C VAL A 51 13.92 -14.05 -2.07
N GLY A 52 15.19 -13.79 -2.40
CA GLY A 52 15.63 -12.95 -3.52
C GLY A 52 15.34 -11.44 -3.50
N ALA A 53 14.47 -10.93 -2.64
CA ALA A 53 14.09 -9.52 -2.62
C ALA A 53 14.35 -8.90 -1.24
N HIS A 54 15.32 -7.97 -1.19
CA HIS A 54 15.61 -7.15 -0.01
C HIS A 54 14.56 -6.04 0.13
N HIS A 55 13.32 -6.41 0.38
CA HIS A 55 12.28 -5.43 0.69
C HIS A 55 12.45 -4.94 2.13
N ASN A 56 12.40 -3.62 2.33
CA ASN A 56 12.50 -3.02 3.66
C ASN A 56 11.15 -3.17 4.38
N ASN A 57 10.81 -4.41 4.73
CA ASN A 57 9.51 -4.79 5.25
C ASN A 57 9.47 -4.66 6.77
N VAL A 58 8.37 -4.10 7.27
CA VAL A 58 8.06 -3.94 8.70
C VAL A 58 6.69 -4.54 9.00
N ILE A 59 6.54 -5.07 10.22
CA ILE A 59 5.29 -5.63 10.68
C ILE A 59 4.36 -4.49 11.08
N LEU A 60 3.08 -4.62 10.71
CA LEU A 60 2.02 -3.76 11.23
C LEU A 60 1.28 -4.49 12.33
N ARG A 61 1.10 -3.81 13.46
CA ARG A 61 0.24 -4.25 14.56
C ARG A 61 -0.92 -3.28 14.76
N SER A 62 -2.06 -3.84 15.13
CA SER A 62 -3.19 -3.07 15.65
C SER A 62 -2.79 -2.29 16.89
N ILE A 63 -3.58 -1.31 17.31
CA ILE A 63 -3.36 -0.61 18.59
C ILE A 63 -3.42 -1.57 19.80
N SER A 64 -4.11 -2.70 19.64
CA SER A 64 -4.20 -3.79 20.63
C SER A 64 -3.00 -4.73 20.62
N GLY A 65 -2.03 -4.55 19.71
CA GLY A 65 -0.82 -5.36 19.57
C GLY A 65 -1.00 -6.64 18.75
N ALA A 66 -2.19 -6.90 18.22
CA ALA A 66 -2.44 -8.02 17.33
C ALA A 66 -1.78 -7.79 15.97
N TRP A 67 -1.36 -8.87 15.31
CA TRP A 67 -0.83 -8.77 13.96
C TRP A 67 -1.91 -8.23 13.00
N ALA A 68 -1.56 -7.22 12.21
CA ALA A 68 -2.48 -6.57 11.28
C ALA A 68 -2.04 -6.69 9.82
N GLY A 69 -0.74 -6.72 9.53
CA GLY A 69 -0.26 -6.73 8.16
C GLY A 69 1.23 -6.48 8.02
N ILE A 70 1.64 -6.10 6.80
CA ILE A 70 3.04 -5.82 6.45
C ILE A 70 3.10 -4.56 5.59
N LEU A 71 4.14 -3.76 5.83
CA LEU A 71 4.44 -2.56 5.07
C LEU A 71 5.86 -2.61 4.51
N THR A 72 6.01 -2.30 3.23
CA THR A 72 7.30 -2.08 2.57
C THR A 72 7.65 -0.59 2.60
N LEU A 73 8.79 -0.24 3.16
CA LEU A 73 9.25 1.15 3.27
C LEU A 73 9.99 1.60 2.00
N HIS A 74 9.67 2.80 1.48
CA HIS A 74 10.32 3.35 0.28
C HIS A 74 11.74 3.84 0.53
N HIS A 75 12.01 4.31 1.75
CA HIS A 75 13.36 4.69 2.14
C HIS A 75 13.97 3.54 2.92
N ASN A 76 15.02 2.96 2.36
CA ASN A 76 15.95 2.16 3.13
C ASN A 76 16.94 3.14 3.79
N PRO A 77 17.01 3.25 5.13
CA PRO A 77 18.05 4.07 5.76
C PRO A 77 19.47 3.57 5.41
N ARG A 78 19.63 2.37 4.83
CA ARG A 78 20.90 1.75 4.44
C ARG A 78 21.26 1.92 2.97
N LYS A 79 21.50 3.14 2.49
CA LYS A 79 22.30 3.31 1.24
C LYS A 79 23.81 3.19 1.44
N HIS A 80 24.25 2.91 2.66
CA HIS A 80 25.61 2.47 2.95
C HIS A 80 25.54 1.31 3.95
N LEU A 81 26.50 0.39 3.85
CA LEU A 81 26.77 -0.72 4.77
C LEU A 81 26.14 -2.07 4.40
N ILE A 82 26.96 -2.81 3.65
CA ILE A 82 27.11 -4.25 3.70
C ILE A 82 27.36 -4.65 5.17
N SER A 83 26.70 -5.73 5.60
CA SER A 83 26.82 -6.40 6.91
C SER A 83 26.09 -5.74 8.09
N TRP A 84 25.25 -6.56 8.71
CA TRP A 84 24.50 -6.31 9.94
C TRP A 84 25.44 -6.29 11.15
N ASP A 85 25.47 -5.16 11.84
CA ASP A 85 25.42 -5.14 13.30
C ASP A 85 24.63 -3.86 13.67
N LEU A 86 23.33 -4.00 13.91
CA LEU A 86 22.55 -2.89 14.45
C LEU A 86 22.93 -2.80 15.92
N SER A 87 23.83 -1.87 16.25
CA SER A 87 23.85 -1.33 17.61
C SER A 87 22.41 -0.91 17.95
N LYS A 88 22.02 -1.13 19.21
CA LYS A 88 20.66 -0.90 19.73
C LYS A 88 20.13 0.53 19.52
N ASP A 89 20.98 1.44 19.04
CA ASP A 89 20.71 2.87 18.89
C ASP A 89 19.99 3.24 17.59
N GLU A 90 20.09 2.45 16.51
CA GLU A 90 19.43 2.77 15.22
C GLU A 90 18.05 2.10 15.02
N ALA A 91 17.76 1.03 15.78
CA ALA A 91 16.38 0.52 15.91
C ALA A 91 15.43 1.57 16.54
N ALA A 92 15.99 2.61 17.16
CA ALA A 92 15.26 3.67 17.85
C ALA A 92 14.63 4.75 16.94
N GLN A 93 14.80 4.69 15.61
CA GLN A 93 14.31 5.73 14.68
C GLN A 93 13.11 5.32 13.82
N ILE A 94 12.65 4.06 13.89
CA ILE A 94 11.35 3.73 13.29
C ILE A 94 10.28 4.28 14.25
N PRO A 95 9.40 5.20 13.79
CA PRO A 95 8.36 5.70 14.67
C PRO A 95 7.50 4.53 15.15
N SER A 96 7.14 4.52 16.43
CA SER A 96 6.35 3.44 17.02
C SER A 96 4.94 3.33 16.44
N ALA A 97 4.47 4.39 15.78
CA ALA A 97 3.18 4.44 15.11
C ALA A 97 3.29 5.09 13.73
N CYS A 98 2.40 4.69 12.83
CA CYS A 98 2.28 5.23 11.49
C CYS A 98 0.82 5.54 11.15
N GLN A 99 0.61 6.53 10.28
CA GLN A 99 -0.69 6.89 9.76
C GLN A 99 -0.89 6.22 8.41
N LEU A 100 -1.84 5.30 8.35
CA LEU A 100 -2.15 4.54 7.14
C LEU A 100 -3.42 5.08 6.48
N VAL A 101 -3.38 5.21 5.16
CA VAL A 101 -4.55 5.58 4.35
C VAL A 101 -4.90 4.44 3.40
N ALA A 102 -6.18 4.09 3.31
CA ALA A 102 -6.65 3.04 2.43
C ALA A 102 -6.66 3.51 0.97
N ILE A 103 -6.27 2.64 0.03
CA ILE A 103 -6.28 2.95 -1.40
C ILE A 103 -7.29 2.08 -2.13
N SER A 104 -7.32 0.79 -1.79
CA SER A 104 -8.20 -0.18 -2.41
C SER A 104 -8.39 -1.40 -1.51
N THR A 105 -9.39 -2.22 -1.82
CA THR A 105 -9.57 -3.54 -1.21
C THR A 105 -9.11 -4.63 -2.17
N GLY A 106 -8.74 -5.78 -1.62
CA GLY A 106 -8.33 -6.96 -2.37
C GLY A 106 -8.63 -8.24 -1.60
N TYR A 107 -8.52 -9.36 -2.30
CA TYR A 107 -8.57 -10.67 -1.65
C TYR A 107 -7.67 -11.68 -2.39
N ALA A 108 -7.25 -12.70 -1.66
CA ALA A 108 -6.58 -13.89 -2.17
C ALA A 108 -7.27 -15.15 -1.63
N ILE A 109 -7.08 -16.29 -2.28
CA ILE A 109 -7.69 -17.57 -1.85
C ILE A 109 -6.66 -18.39 -1.09
N GLU A 110 -7.01 -18.80 0.12
CA GLU A 110 -6.13 -19.59 0.98
C GLU A 110 -5.78 -20.93 0.34
N GLY A 111 -4.49 -21.24 0.34
CA GLY A 111 -3.94 -22.47 -0.24
C GLY A 111 -3.91 -22.50 -1.77
N GLU A 112 -4.26 -21.41 -2.44
CA GLU A 112 -3.72 -21.06 -3.75
C GLU A 112 -2.43 -20.27 -3.53
N GLY A 113 -1.40 -20.48 -4.35
CA GLY A 113 -0.16 -19.72 -4.21
C GLY A 113 -0.43 -18.25 -4.49
N ALA A 114 -0.30 -17.39 -3.48
CA ALA A 114 -0.35 -15.95 -3.69
C ALA A 114 1.06 -15.46 -4.04
N CYS A 115 1.37 -15.43 -5.34
CA CYS A 115 2.58 -14.77 -5.81
C CYS A 115 2.57 -13.30 -5.36
N ASP A 116 3.73 -12.79 -4.94
CA ASP A 116 3.97 -11.38 -4.61
C ASP A 116 3.22 -10.84 -3.37
N MET A 117 2.81 -11.74 -2.46
CA MET A 117 2.28 -11.37 -1.15
C MET A 117 3.29 -11.67 -0.04
N ASP A 118 4.07 -10.67 0.37
CA ASP A 118 5.08 -10.79 1.45
C ASP A 118 4.53 -11.43 2.73
N GLU A 119 3.29 -11.14 3.10
CA GLU A 119 2.66 -11.68 4.31
C GLU A 119 2.21 -13.13 4.19
N TRP A 120 2.15 -13.70 2.97
CA TRP A 120 1.47 -14.97 2.73
C TRP A 120 2.05 -16.11 3.56
N ASP A 121 3.38 -16.14 3.65
CA ASP A 121 4.15 -17.13 4.40
C ASP A 121 4.55 -16.69 5.80
N TYR A 122 4.13 -15.50 6.24
CA TYR A 122 4.41 -15.03 7.59
C TYR A 122 3.71 -15.92 8.63
N THR A 123 4.44 -16.26 9.70
CA THR A 123 4.02 -17.26 10.68
C THR A 123 2.90 -16.76 11.61
N GLU A 124 2.89 -15.48 11.95
CA GLU A 124 1.83 -14.89 12.80
C GLU A 124 0.57 -14.50 12.02
N ARG A 125 0.58 -14.58 10.67
CA ARG A 125 -0.60 -14.29 9.86
C ARG A 125 -1.73 -15.27 10.24
N PRO A 126 -2.92 -14.80 10.62
CA PRO A 126 -4.08 -15.67 10.80
C PRO A 126 -4.43 -16.37 9.48
N ARG A 127 -4.34 -17.72 9.48
CA ARG A 127 -4.66 -18.55 8.31
C ARG A 127 -6.07 -19.12 8.46
N ALA A 128 -6.87 -18.98 7.41
CA ALA A 128 -8.17 -19.64 7.33
C ALA A 128 -8.05 -21.02 6.67
N SER A 129 -9.16 -21.75 6.59
CA SER A 129 -9.20 -23.03 5.88
C SER A 129 -8.92 -22.83 4.39
N LYS A 130 -8.28 -23.83 3.76
CA LYS A 130 -8.02 -23.84 2.31
C LYS A 130 -9.31 -23.56 1.52
N GLY A 131 -9.22 -22.67 0.53
CA GLY A 131 -10.36 -22.22 -0.27
C GLY A 131 -11.12 -21.01 0.32
N SER A 132 -10.80 -20.60 1.55
CA SER A 132 -11.37 -19.38 2.14
C SER A 132 -10.75 -18.12 1.56
N LYS A 133 -11.49 -17.01 1.60
CA LYS A 133 -10.98 -15.69 1.20
C LYS A 133 -10.15 -15.07 2.32
N TYR A 134 -8.92 -14.70 1.99
CA TYR A 134 -8.12 -13.75 2.74
C TYR A 134 -8.36 -12.36 2.16
N GLU A 135 -9.09 -11.49 2.88
CA GLU A 135 -9.40 -10.13 2.47
C GLU A 135 -8.45 -9.11 3.13
N PHE A 136 -8.08 -8.08 2.37
CA PHE A 136 -7.15 -7.04 2.83
C PHE A 136 -7.45 -5.68 2.20
N TYR A 137 -6.95 -4.62 2.84
CA TYR A 137 -6.82 -3.29 2.26
C TYR A 137 -5.37 -3.08 1.79
N ASN A 138 -5.20 -2.51 0.60
CA ASN A 138 -3.93 -1.93 0.18
C ASN A 138 -3.82 -0.53 0.80
N MET A 139 -2.68 -0.27 1.43
CA MET A 139 -2.47 0.91 2.28
C MET A 139 -1.26 1.71 1.81
N LEU A 140 -1.30 3.02 2.01
CA LEU A 140 -0.10 3.86 2.05
C LEU A 140 0.18 4.29 3.48
N TRP A 141 1.45 4.22 3.87
CA TRP A 141 1.92 5.05 4.98
C TRP A 141 2.24 6.44 4.46
N VAL A 142 1.60 7.44 5.03
CA VAL A 142 1.82 8.86 4.70
C VAL A 142 2.30 9.66 5.91
N GLU A 143 3.10 10.69 5.63
CA GLU A 143 3.43 11.77 6.56
C GLU A 143 2.96 13.10 5.97
N TRP A 144 2.37 13.95 6.81
CA TRP A 144 1.85 15.23 6.38
C TRP A 144 2.89 16.33 6.55
N LYS A 145 3.07 17.15 5.51
CA LYS A 145 3.86 18.38 5.57
C LYS A 145 3.11 19.46 4.80
N ASP A 146 2.78 20.55 5.48
CA ASP A 146 2.09 21.71 4.90
C ASP A 146 0.78 21.34 4.16
N GLY A 147 0.03 20.37 4.70
CA GLY A 147 -1.23 19.89 4.13
C GLY A 147 -1.08 18.93 2.94
N ILE A 148 0.15 18.54 2.57
CA ILE A 148 0.43 17.54 1.55
C ILE A 148 0.91 16.25 2.23
N ALA A 149 0.31 15.14 1.84
CA ALA A 149 0.69 13.81 2.29
C ALA A 149 1.84 13.26 1.42
N TYR A 150 2.92 12.81 2.05
CA TYR A 150 4.09 12.22 1.39
C TYR A 150 4.19 10.73 1.69
N ARG A 151 4.39 9.94 0.66
CA ARG A 151 4.36 8.46 0.74
C ARG A 151 5.66 7.89 1.31
N LYS A 152 5.59 7.31 2.52
CA LYS A 152 6.73 6.70 3.22
C LYS A 152 6.88 5.20 2.95
N GLY A 153 5.77 4.52 2.69
CA GLY A 153 5.73 3.10 2.36
C GLY A 153 4.36 2.68 1.85
N CYS A 154 4.25 1.42 1.43
CA CYS A 154 3.00 0.81 1.00
C CYS A 154 2.94 -0.65 1.42
N GLY A 155 1.74 -1.20 1.56
CA GLY A 155 1.59 -2.57 2.01
C GLY A 155 0.14 -2.98 2.15
N ARG A 156 -0.11 -4.03 2.92
CA ARG A 156 -1.43 -4.62 3.11
C ARG A 156 -1.74 -4.79 4.58
N VAL A 157 -3.00 -4.51 4.93
CA VAL A 157 -3.57 -4.77 6.25
C VAL A 157 -4.78 -5.69 6.08
N MET A 158 -4.85 -6.75 6.90
CA MET A 158 -5.98 -7.66 6.92
C MET A 158 -7.27 -6.89 7.14
N LYS A 159 -8.30 -7.15 6.32
CA LYS A 159 -9.57 -6.41 6.34
C LYS A 159 -10.18 -6.33 7.72
N LYS A 160 -10.20 -7.46 8.43
CA LYS A 160 -10.72 -7.55 9.80
C LYS A 160 -9.97 -6.62 10.76
N ALA A 161 -8.63 -6.64 10.73
CA ALA A 161 -7.82 -5.78 11.59
C ALA A 161 -8.04 -4.30 11.27
N TRP A 162 -8.14 -3.93 9.99
CA TRP A 162 -8.45 -2.56 9.59
C TRP A 162 -9.82 -2.08 10.05
N GLU A 163 -10.84 -2.93 9.94
CA GLU A 163 -12.22 -2.56 10.26
C GLU A 163 -12.49 -2.45 11.76
N GLU A 164 -11.67 -3.10 12.59
CA GLU A 164 -11.69 -3.04 14.05
C GLU A 164 -11.05 -1.75 14.61
N GLU A 165 -10.19 -1.08 13.83
CA GLU A 165 -9.58 0.19 14.24
C GLU A 165 -10.52 1.39 14.14
N GLU A 166 -10.23 2.42 14.93
CA GLU A 166 -10.88 3.72 14.80
C GLU A 166 -10.41 4.39 13.50
N ARG A 167 -11.38 4.66 12.61
CA ARG A 167 -11.12 5.18 11.26
C ARG A 167 -11.81 6.52 11.07
N GLU A 168 -11.11 7.44 10.44
CA GLU A 168 -11.65 8.75 10.06
C GLU A 168 -11.64 8.92 8.54
N TRP A 169 -12.63 9.64 8.03
CA TRP A 169 -12.63 10.08 6.63
C TRP A 169 -11.77 11.33 6.48
N ILE A 170 -10.88 11.32 5.50
CA ILE A 170 -9.99 12.43 5.16
C ILE A 170 -10.09 12.78 3.67
N ASP A 171 -9.82 14.04 3.36
CA ASP A 171 -9.48 14.48 2.01
C ASP A 171 -7.96 14.44 1.87
N LEU A 172 -7.47 13.46 1.13
CA LEU A 172 -6.05 13.20 0.90
C LEU A 172 -5.56 14.00 -0.31
N VAL A 173 -4.47 14.75 -0.14
CA VAL A 173 -3.70 15.38 -1.22
C VAL A 173 -2.29 14.79 -1.20
N LEU A 174 -1.98 13.93 -2.16
CA LEU A 174 -0.74 13.16 -2.22
C LEU A 174 0.28 13.81 -3.16
N GLY A 175 1.53 13.95 -2.71
CA GLY A 175 2.66 14.51 -3.44
C GLY A 175 3.93 13.67 -3.43
#